data_AF-A0AAP0JFU9-F1
#
_entry.id   AF-A0AAP0JFU9-F1
#
_cell.length_a   1.000
_cell.length_b   1.000
_cell.length_c   1.000
_cell.angle_alpha   90.00
_cell.angle_beta   90.00
_cell.angle_gamma   90.00
#
_symmetry.space_group_name_H-M   'P 1'
#
loop_
_entity.id
_entity.type
_entity.pdbx_description
1 polymer ?
#
loop_
_entity_poly.entity_id
_entity_poly.type
_entity_poly.pdbx_seq_one_letter_code
_entity_poly.pdbx_strand_id
1 'polypeptide(L)'
;MGVVVVEGGRKSMKRFSKLMLKRINWAAAVANEDEEEDDKRPINKCMQVWEGSCMTEAAARKVFSDAGVSHYWDLAVNFVDDDA
;
A
#
# COMPACT_ATOMS: atom_id res chain seq x y z
N MET A 1 -9.63 -1.28 4.36
CA MET A 1 -8.91 -0.94 3.10
C MET A 1 -7.77 -0.03 3.49
N GLY A 2 -6.52 -0.41 3.20
CA GLY A 2 -5.33 0.37 3.55
C GLY A 2 -4.52 0.70 2.30
N VAL A 3 -3.83 1.84 2.31
CA VAL A 3 -2.93 2.26 1.23
C VAL A 3 -1.51 2.28 1.76
N VAL A 4 -0.59 1.70 1.00
CA VAL A 4 0.84 1.70 1.29
C VAL A 4 1.52 2.55 0.23
N VAL A 5 2.09 3.68 0.63
CA VAL A 5 2.87 4.57 -0.23
C VAL A 5 4.34 4.32 0.05
N VAL A 6 5.14 4.08 -0.99
CA VAL A 6 6.57 3.81 -0.86
C VAL A 6 7.34 4.62 -1.88
N GLU A 7 8.38 5.31 -1.39
CA GLU A 7 9.34 6.03 -2.20
C GLU A 7 10.72 5.38 -2.07
N GLY A 8 11.48 5.34 -3.17
CA GLY A 8 12.85 4.90 -3.12
C GLY A 8 13.48 4.65 -4.48
N GLY A 9 14.74 4.21 -4.47
CA GLY A 9 15.48 3.88 -5.67
C GLY A 9 14.91 2.67 -6.44
N ARG A 10 15.16 2.62 -7.75
CA ARG A 10 14.60 1.57 -8.65
C ARG A 10 14.87 0.13 -8.17
N LYS A 11 16.04 -0.13 -7.57
CA LYS A 11 16.39 -1.47 -7.06
C LYS A 11 15.59 -1.84 -5.79
N SER A 12 15.42 -0.92 -4.85
CA SER A 12 14.63 -1.17 -3.64
C SER A 12 13.15 -1.32 -3.98
N MET A 13 12.63 -0.47 -4.87
CA MET A 13 11.24 -0.57 -5.34
C MET A 13 10.90 -1.91 -5.98
N LYS A 14 11.77 -2.44 -6.85
CA LYS A 14 11.57 -3.79 -7.44
C LYS A 14 11.54 -4.90 -6.38
N ARG A 15 12.40 -4.80 -5.35
CA ARG A 15 12.41 -5.78 -4.26
C ARG A 15 11.15 -5.68 -3.41
N PHE A 16 10.71 -4.46 -3.10
CA PHE A 16 9.49 -4.21 -2.34
C PHE A 16 8.23 -4.68 -3.09
N SER A 17 8.10 -4.36 -4.37
CA SER A 17 6.99 -4.85 -5.21
C SER A 17 6.95 -6.39 -5.24
N LYS A 18 8.10 -7.05 -5.38
CA LYS A 18 8.17 -8.53 -5.30
C LYS A 18 7.78 -9.07 -3.92
N LEU A 19 8.12 -8.38 -2.84
CA LEU A 19 7.69 -8.74 -1.50
C LEU A 19 6.16 -8.67 -1.38
N MET A 20 5.58 -7.51 -1.68
CA MET A 20 4.16 -7.24 -1.48
C MET A 20 3.26 -8.07 -2.40
N LEU A 21 3.61 -8.22 -3.67
CA LEU A 21 2.72 -8.84 -4.66
C LEU A 21 2.96 -10.34 -4.87
N LYS A 22 4.12 -10.87 -4.45
CA LYS A 22 4.49 -12.27 -4.73
C LYS A 22 4.90 -13.10 -3.52
N ARG A 23 5.49 -12.50 -2.48
CA ARG A 23 6.03 -13.25 -1.34
C ARG A 23 5.08 -13.29 -0.15
N ILE A 24 4.34 -12.21 0.09
CA ILE A 24 3.36 -12.16 1.17
C ILE A 24 2.05 -12.80 0.68
N ASN A 25 1.58 -13.82 1.41
CA ASN A 25 0.26 -14.40 1.19
C ASN A 25 -0.77 -13.62 2.01
N TRP A 26 -1.33 -12.57 1.42
CA TRP A 26 -2.33 -11.71 2.08
C TRP A 26 -3.63 -12.42 2.43
N ALA A 27 -4.03 -13.43 1.64
CA ALA A 27 -5.25 -14.20 1.88
C ALA A 27 -5.11 -15.11 3.11
N ALA A 28 -3.91 -15.65 3.38
CA ALA A 28 -3.66 -16.48 4.55
C ALA A 28 -3.61 -15.68 5.86
N ALA A 29 -3.33 -14.39 5.82
CA ALA A 29 -3.21 -13.55 7.02
C ALA A 29 -4.54 -13.31 7.76
N VAL A 30 -5.68 -13.70 7.18
CA VAL A 30 -7.03 -13.58 7.75
C VAL A 30 -7.65 -14.94 8.10
N ALA A 31 -6.92 -16.04 7.91
CA ALA A 31 -7.36 -17.36 8.32
C ALA A 31 -7.03 -17.57 9.81
N ASN A 32 -8.03 -17.43 10.69
CA ASN A 32 -7.96 -17.99 12.05
C ASN A 32 -8.01 -19.51 11.94
N GLU A 33 -7.15 -20.21 12.71
CA GLU A 33 -7.01 -21.68 12.68
C GLU A 33 -8.27 -22.44 13.11
N ASP A 34 -9.24 -21.76 13.74
CA ASP A 34 -10.38 -22.39 14.45
C ASP A 34 -11.76 -22.24 13.78
N GLU A 35 -11.87 -21.61 12.61
CA GLU A 35 -13.18 -21.35 12.00
C GLU A 35 -13.29 -22.01 10.61
N GLU A 36 -14.16 -23.03 10.52
CA GLU A 36 -14.55 -23.77 9.31
C GLU A 36 -14.66 -22.85 8.08
N GLU A 37 -14.18 -23.36 6.93
CA GLU A 37 -14.12 -22.71 5.62
C GLU A 37 -15.49 -22.14 5.18
N ASP A 38 -15.79 -20.91 5.60
CA ASP A 38 -16.87 -20.13 5.02
C ASP A 38 -16.33 -19.39 3.79
N ASP A 39 -16.70 -19.88 2.60
CA ASP A 39 -16.43 -19.30 1.27
C ASP A 39 -16.85 -17.82 1.12
N LYS A 40 -17.48 -17.24 2.15
CA LYS A 40 -17.93 -15.83 2.18
C LYS A 40 -16.94 -14.87 2.83
N ARG A 41 -15.80 -15.32 3.39
CA ARG A 41 -14.84 -14.39 4.01
C ARG A 41 -14.18 -13.49 2.96
N PRO A 42 -14.12 -12.16 3.20
CA PRO A 42 -13.51 -11.24 2.25
C PRO A 42 -12.02 -11.54 2.09
N ILE A 43 -11.61 -11.93 0.87
CA ILE A 43 -10.22 -12.24 0.54
C ILE A 43 -9.39 -10.95 0.65
N ASN A 44 -8.50 -10.90 1.64
CA ASN A 44 -7.52 -9.83 1.74
C ASN A 44 -6.50 -9.98 0.60
N LYS A 45 -6.30 -8.90 -0.16
CA LYS A 45 -5.37 -8.87 -1.31
C LYS A 45 -4.63 -7.54 -1.37
N CYS A 46 -3.38 -7.61 -1.81
CA CYS A 46 -2.57 -6.43 -2.15
C CYS A 46 -2.50 -6.28 -3.67
N MET A 47 -2.67 -5.05 -4.16
CA MET A 47 -2.60 -4.72 -5.58
C MET A 47 -1.81 -3.43 -5.78
N GLN A 48 -1.05 -3.36 -6.87
CA GLN A 48 -0.38 -2.13 -7.28
C GLN A 48 -1.38 -1.23 -8.00
N VAL A 49 -1.62 -0.05 -7.45
CA VAL A 49 -2.53 0.96 -8.01
C VAL A 49 -1.81 1.98 -8.90
N TRP A 50 -0.53 2.26 -8.61
CA TRP A 50 0.29 3.20 -9.38
C TRP A 50 1.79 2.92 -9.16
N GLU A 51 2.61 3.17 -10.17
CA GLU A 51 4.06 3.24 -10.08
C GLU A 51 4.56 4.31 -11.05
N GLY A 52 5.41 5.21 -10.56
CA GLY A 52 6.00 6.25 -11.37
C GLY A 52 7.14 6.95 -10.66
N SER A 53 7.82 7.83 -11.39
CA SER A 53 8.80 8.74 -10.81
C SER A 53 8.15 10.11 -10.59
N CYS A 54 8.24 10.63 -9.38
CA CYS A 54 7.92 12.02 -9.06
C CYS A 54 9.23 12.75 -8.75
N MET A 55 9.43 13.92 -9.38
CA MET A 55 10.63 14.74 -9.13
C MET A 55 10.43 15.75 -8.00
N THR A 56 9.17 16.04 -7.64
CA THR A 56 8.81 16.99 -6.59
C THR A 56 7.62 16.49 -5.79
N GLU A 57 7.53 16.96 -4.55
CA GLU A 57 6.40 16.71 -3.66
C GLU A 57 5.06 17.12 -4.28
N ALA A 58 5.03 18.30 -4.93
CA ALA A 58 3.85 18.78 -5.64
C ALA A 58 3.41 17.84 -6.78
N ALA A 59 4.37 17.23 -7.50
CA ALA A 59 4.06 16.25 -8.53
C ALA A 59 3.50 14.96 -7.92
N ALA A 60 4.03 14.50 -6.78
CA ALA A 60 3.49 13.36 -6.06
C ALA A 60 2.05 13.65 -5.59
N ARG A 61 1.79 14.78 -4.92
CA ARG A 61 0.44 15.18 -4.48
C ARG A 61 -0.57 15.25 -5.64
N LYS A 62 -0.14 15.72 -6.81
CA LYS A 62 -0.98 15.77 -8.01
C LYS A 62 -1.42 14.37 -8.45
N VAL A 63 -0.54 13.36 -8.38
CA VAL A 63 -0.91 11.97 -8.70
C VAL A 63 -2.03 11.46 -7.79
N PHE A 64 -1.93 11.71 -6.47
CA PHE A 64 -2.99 11.33 -5.54
C PHE A 64 -4.29 12.08 -5.80
N SER A 65 -4.20 13.38 -6.14
CA SER A 65 -5.37 14.21 -6.45
C SER A 65 -6.07 13.76 -7.73
N ASP A 66 -5.31 13.51 -8.81
CA ASP A 66 -5.82 13.02 -10.09
C ASP A 66 -6.49 11.64 -9.94
N ALA A 67 -6.02 10.81 -9.01
CA ALA A 67 -6.61 9.53 -8.67
C ALA A 67 -7.79 9.62 -7.67
N GLY A 68 -8.19 10.84 -7.25
CA GLY A 68 -9.30 11.05 -6.31
C GLY A 68 -9.01 10.64 -4.86
N VAL A 69 -7.73 10.46 -4.51
CA VAL A 69 -7.26 9.91 -3.23
C VAL A 69 -6.25 10.83 -2.52
N SER A 70 -6.38 12.15 -2.71
CA SER A 70 -5.51 13.17 -2.11
C SER A 70 -5.40 13.08 -0.59
N HIS A 71 -6.46 12.62 0.09
CA HIS A 71 -6.47 12.47 1.55
C HIS A 71 -5.41 11.49 2.09
N TYR A 72 -4.98 10.49 1.30
CA TYR A 72 -3.87 9.62 1.72
C TYR A 72 -2.52 10.34 1.69
N TRP A 73 -2.35 11.28 0.75
CA TRP A 73 -1.18 12.15 0.76
C TRP A 73 -1.17 13.00 2.02
N ASP A 74 -2.28 13.70 2.29
CA ASP A 74 -2.39 14.60 3.44
C ASP A 74 -2.20 13.83 4.78
N LEU A 75 -2.68 12.58 4.89
CA LEU A 75 -2.42 11.74 6.06
C LEU A 75 -0.93 11.42 6.24
N ALA A 76 -0.22 11.09 5.15
CA ALA A 76 1.18 10.71 5.19
C ALA A 76 2.10 11.89 5.52
N VAL A 77 1.90 13.07 4.89
CA VAL A 77 2.76 14.24 5.15
C VAL A 77 2.50 14.90 6.50
N ASN A 78 1.28 14.79 7.04
CA ASN A 78 0.96 15.33 8.37
C ASN A 78 1.13 14.30 9.49
N PHE A 79 1.67 13.11 9.19
CA PHE A 79 1.96 12.12 10.21
C PHE A 79 3.07 12.64 11.14
N VAL A 80 2.72 12.85 12.40
CA VAL A 80 3.66 13.13 13.47
C VAL A 80 3.87 11.81 14.19
N ASP A 81 5.12 11.35 14.25
CA ASP A 81 5.46 10.17 15.03
C ASP A 81 5.61 10.63 16.49
N ASP A 82 4.60 10.37 17.31
CA ASP A 82 4.59 10.78 18.72
C ASP A 82 5.65 10.01 19.55
N ASP A 83 6.27 8.97 18.98
CA ASP A 83 7.25 8.08 19.64
C ASP A 83 8.70 8.22 19.10
N ALA A 84 9.00 9.26 18.30
CA ALA A 84 10.33 9.47 17.67
C ALA A 84 11.25 10.46 18.39
#